data_AF-A0A5R9L5L0-F1
#
_entry.id   AF-A0A5R9L5L0-F1
#
_cell.length_a   1.000
_cell.length_b   1.000
_cell.length_c   1.000
_cell.angle_alpha   90.00
_cell.angle_beta   90.00
_cell.angle_gamma   90.00
#
_symmetry.space_group_name_H-M   'P 1'
#
loop_
_entity.id
_entity.type
_entity.pdbx_description
1 polymer ?
#
loop_
_entity_poly.entity_id
_entity_poly.type
_entity_poly.pdbx_seq_one_letter_code
_entity_poly.pdbx_strand_id
1 'polypeptide(L)'
;MICVVMGAFLGFEYWRHRFDRPWAYGKENLLGKWEGSFVDPNGVTKQLTMEIFEPEEERWDASTYVPQDYPESQEFKGTAQVKSKLGVENDHVRGLLGTKDGHQIDRIDFTPKDESKHILESFNLSNTAPGGVWEGDEIKVSVEFAYRTKTGSAFWDSSDPKYRQKVLMILHRVQGQ
;
A
#
# COMPACT_ATOMS: atom_id res chain seq x y z
N MET A 1 -1.04 -39.64 24.20
CA MET A 1 -2.21 -39.16 23.42
C MET A 1 -2.36 -37.66 23.63
N ILE A 2 -1.40 -36.87 23.12
CA ILE A 2 -1.33 -35.39 23.27
C ILE A 2 -1.03 -34.74 21.90
N CYS A 3 -0.36 -35.45 20.98
CA CYS A 3 -0.02 -34.94 19.64
C CYS A 3 -1.22 -34.76 18.69
N VAL A 4 -2.30 -35.55 18.83
CA VAL A 4 -3.46 -35.48 17.91
C VAL A 4 -4.30 -34.22 18.16
N VAL A 5 -4.40 -33.77 19.42
CA VAL A 5 -5.18 -32.58 19.78
C VAL A 5 -4.45 -31.30 19.38
N MET A 6 -3.12 -31.25 19.52
CA MET A 6 -2.33 -30.10 19.05
C MET A 6 -2.31 -29.99 17.51
N GLY A 7 -2.23 -31.10 16.79
CA GLY A 7 -2.29 -31.09 15.32
C GLY A 7 -3.63 -30.58 14.77
N ALA A 8 -4.75 -30.95 15.41
CA ALA A 8 -6.07 -30.46 15.04
C ALA A 8 -6.26 -28.96 15.36
N PHE A 9 -5.71 -28.49 16.48
CA PHE A 9 -5.79 -27.08 16.88
C PHE A 9 -4.96 -26.17 15.96
N LEU A 10 -3.73 -26.56 15.64
CA LEU A 10 -2.87 -25.81 14.71
C LEU A 10 -3.44 -25.80 13.29
N GLY A 11 -4.00 -26.92 12.83
CA GLY A 11 -4.67 -27.00 11.53
C GLY A 11 -5.92 -26.12 11.44
N PHE A 12 -6.71 -26.02 12.51
CA PHE A 12 -7.89 -25.17 12.58
C PHE A 12 -7.54 -23.69 12.58
N GLU A 13 -6.57 -23.25 13.38
CA GLU A 13 -6.11 -21.85 13.39
C GLU A 13 -5.52 -21.44 12.04
N TYR A 14 -4.73 -22.31 11.41
CA TYR A 14 -4.19 -22.04 10.07
C TYR A 14 -5.29 -21.91 9.01
N TRP A 15 -6.30 -22.78 9.05
CA TRP A 15 -7.45 -22.69 8.15
C TRP A 15 -8.27 -21.42 8.38
N ARG A 16 -8.53 -21.07 9.64
CA ARG A 16 -9.24 -19.84 10.02
C ARG A 16 -8.47 -18.59 9.57
N HIS A 17 -7.16 -18.58 9.77
CA HIS A 17 -6.26 -17.50 9.36
C HIS A 17 -6.34 -17.21 7.85
N ARG A 18 -6.43 -18.26 7.03
CA ARG A 18 -6.61 -18.13 5.57
C ARG A 18 -8.03 -17.69 5.20
N PHE A 19 -9.04 -18.25 5.87
CA PHE A 19 -10.44 -17.92 5.61
C PHE A 19 -10.77 -16.46 5.96
N ASP A 20 -10.18 -15.94 7.03
CA ASP A 20 -10.38 -14.56 7.48
C ASP A 20 -9.70 -13.52 6.57
N ARG A 21 -8.87 -13.95 5.59
CA ARG A 21 -8.17 -13.07 4.64
C ARG A 21 -8.46 -13.42 3.19
N PRO A 22 -9.70 -13.21 2.72
CA PRO A 22 -10.08 -13.49 1.33
C PRO A 22 -9.26 -12.67 0.33
N TRP A 23 -8.81 -11.47 0.70
CA TRP A 23 -7.93 -10.66 -0.14
C TRP A 23 -6.56 -11.32 -0.41
N ALA A 24 -6.09 -12.23 0.43
CA ALA A 24 -4.81 -12.91 0.25
C ALA A 24 -4.99 -14.32 -0.37
N TYR A 25 -6.01 -15.06 0.08
CA TYR A 25 -6.15 -16.48 -0.24
C TYR A 25 -7.42 -16.82 -1.03
N GLY A 26 -8.17 -15.81 -1.45
CA GLY A 26 -9.34 -15.95 -2.32
C GLY A 26 -8.98 -16.34 -3.75
N LYS A 27 -10.02 -16.70 -4.52
CA LYS A 27 -9.90 -16.99 -5.96
C LYS A 27 -9.35 -15.79 -6.72
N GLU A 28 -9.87 -14.61 -6.38
CA GLU A 28 -9.27 -13.32 -6.69
C GLU A 28 -8.56 -12.87 -5.42
N ASN A 29 -7.31 -12.44 -5.56
CA ASN A 29 -6.51 -11.96 -4.44
C ASN A 29 -5.75 -10.70 -4.85
N LEU A 30 -5.27 -9.96 -3.86
CA LEU A 30 -4.58 -8.69 -3.99
C LEU A 30 -3.05 -8.86 -4.01
N LEU A 31 -2.55 -10.07 -3.74
CA LEU A 31 -1.12 -10.38 -3.65
C LEU A 31 -0.39 -10.19 -4.98
N GLY A 32 0.90 -9.87 -4.92
CA GLY A 32 1.77 -9.80 -6.09
C GLY A 32 2.02 -8.37 -6.57
N LYS A 33 2.46 -8.25 -7.82
CA LYS A 33 2.97 -7.00 -8.39
C LYS A 33 1.90 -6.24 -9.16
N TRP A 34 1.93 -4.93 -9.00
CA TRP A 34 1.00 -3.96 -9.55
C TRP A 34 1.80 -2.79 -10.13
N GLU A 35 1.35 -2.24 -11.26
CA GLU A 35 1.99 -1.09 -11.88
C GLU A 35 1.00 -0.09 -12.43
N GLY A 36 1.38 1.19 -12.43
CA GLY A 36 0.59 2.23 -13.07
C GLY A 36 1.29 3.57 -13.03
N SER A 37 0.62 4.59 -13.54
CA SER A 37 1.17 5.93 -13.64
C SER A 37 0.19 6.99 -13.18
N PHE A 38 0.74 8.10 -12.71
CA PHE A 38 -0.04 9.26 -12.29
C PHE A 38 0.76 10.55 -12.54
N VAL A 39 0.08 11.68 -12.43
CA VAL A 39 0.68 13.01 -12.57
C VAL A 39 0.50 13.73 -11.25
N ASP A 40 1.59 14.21 -10.66
CA ASP A 40 1.55 14.94 -9.39
C ASP A 40 0.98 16.38 -9.57
N PRO A 41 0.71 17.11 -8.48
CA PRO A 41 0.19 18.48 -8.55
C PRO A 41 1.13 19.50 -9.24
N ASN A 42 2.41 19.16 -9.44
CA ASN A 42 3.36 19.95 -10.21
C ASN A 42 3.43 19.53 -11.69
N GLY A 43 2.59 18.61 -12.13
CA GLY A 43 2.58 18.12 -13.51
C GLY A 43 3.69 17.11 -13.82
N VAL A 44 4.34 16.53 -12.80
CA VAL A 44 5.38 15.53 -13.01
C VAL A 44 4.73 14.15 -13.11
N THR A 45 4.91 13.50 -14.26
CA THR A 45 4.53 12.09 -14.44
C THR A 45 5.42 11.19 -13.60
N LYS A 46 4.78 10.29 -12.84
CA LYS A 46 5.43 9.28 -12.02
C LYS A 46 4.90 7.89 -12.38
N GLN A 47 5.78 6.90 -12.30
CA GLN A 47 5.48 5.48 -12.45
C GLN A 47 5.55 4.85 -11.07
N LEU A 48 4.53 4.08 -10.70
CA LEU A 48 4.49 3.30 -9.47
C LEU A 48 4.59 1.82 -9.83
N THR A 49 5.51 1.12 -9.18
CA THR A 49 5.50 -0.34 -9.09
C THR A 49 5.30 -0.72 -7.63
N MET A 50 4.31 -1.55 -7.34
CA MET A 50 3.95 -1.96 -5.98
C MET A 50 3.91 -3.48 -5.91
N GLU A 51 4.38 -4.06 -4.81
CA GLU A 51 4.30 -5.49 -4.53
C GLU A 51 3.62 -5.70 -3.18
N ILE A 52 2.51 -6.45 -3.16
CA ILE A 52 1.78 -6.80 -1.96
C ILE A 52 2.16 -8.23 -1.56
N PHE A 53 2.56 -8.40 -0.30
CA PHE A 53 3.11 -9.63 0.24
C PHE A 53 2.04 -10.49 0.91
N GLU A 54 2.36 -11.77 1.07
CA GLU A 54 1.57 -12.67 1.91
C GLU A 54 1.60 -12.22 3.38
N PRO A 55 0.50 -12.37 4.14
CA PRO A 55 0.42 -11.94 5.55
C PRO A 55 1.51 -12.48 6.48
N GLU A 56 2.05 -13.67 6.17
CA GLU A 56 3.06 -14.35 7.01
C GLU A 56 4.50 -13.95 6.64
N GLU A 57 4.69 -13.21 5.55
CA GLU A 57 6.00 -12.71 5.14
C GLU A 57 6.33 -11.39 5.84
N GLU A 58 6.97 -11.48 7.00
CA GLU A 58 7.53 -10.32 7.67
C GLU A 58 8.84 -9.90 6.98
N ARG A 59 8.71 -9.08 5.93
CA ARG A 59 9.85 -8.54 5.15
C ARG A 59 10.23 -7.11 5.53
N TRP A 60 9.76 -6.60 6.67
CA TRP A 60 9.97 -5.22 7.12
C TRP A 60 10.93 -5.16 8.31
N ASP A 61 11.73 -4.10 8.38
CA ASP A 61 12.47 -3.76 9.60
C ASP A 61 11.47 -3.23 10.64
N ALA A 62 11.42 -3.86 11.82
CA ALA A 62 10.44 -3.58 12.88
C ALA A 62 10.45 -2.12 13.41
N SER A 63 11.46 -1.33 13.06
CA SER A 63 11.66 0.05 13.56
C SER A 63 10.71 1.09 12.94
N THR A 64 10.05 0.79 11.83
CA THR A 64 9.10 1.70 11.15
C THR A 64 7.63 1.40 11.50
N TYR A 65 7.38 0.38 12.33
CA TYR A 65 6.04 -0.10 12.63
C TYR A 65 5.35 0.77 13.69
N VAL A 66 4.24 1.41 13.31
CA VAL A 66 3.29 2.02 14.25
C VAL A 66 2.09 1.08 14.40
N PRO A 67 1.90 0.44 15.57
CA PRO A 67 0.73 -0.39 15.81
C PRO A 67 -0.54 0.45 15.65
N GLN A 68 -1.52 -0.08 14.92
CA GLN A 68 -2.87 0.47 14.91
C GLN A 68 -3.85 -0.64 15.29
N ASP A 69 -4.93 -0.28 15.99
CA ASP A 69 -6.00 -1.18 16.44
C ASP A 69 -6.94 -1.60 15.29
N TYR A 70 -6.39 -2.08 14.17
CA TYR A 70 -7.19 -2.64 13.09
C TYR A 70 -7.17 -4.17 13.14
N PRO A 71 -8.27 -4.83 12.72
CA PRO A 71 -8.25 -6.28 12.58
C PRO A 71 -7.15 -6.70 11.61
N GLU A 72 -6.21 -7.54 12.06
CA GLU A 72 -5.12 -8.09 11.23
C GLU A 72 -5.62 -8.81 9.97
N SER A 73 -6.92 -9.16 9.91
CA SER A 73 -7.56 -9.75 8.74
C SER A 73 -7.78 -8.76 7.59
N GLN A 74 -7.81 -7.46 7.87
CA GLN A 74 -8.08 -6.40 6.89
C GLN A 74 -6.84 -5.59 6.50
N GLU A 75 -5.68 -5.91 7.08
CA GLU A 75 -4.43 -5.25 6.76
C GLU A 75 -3.66 -6.03 5.71
N PHE A 76 -3.07 -5.32 4.74
CA PHE A 76 -2.07 -5.87 3.83
C PHE A 76 -0.79 -5.06 3.88
N LYS A 77 0.33 -5.70 3.54
CA LYS A 77 1.66 -5.12 3.57
C LYS A 77 2.35 -5.32 2.23
N GLY A 78 3.26 -4.42 1.91
CA GLY A 78 3.98 -4.46 0.65
C GLY A 78 5.16 -3.52 0.59
N THR A 79 5.65 -3.32 -0.63
CA THR A 79 6.62 -2.29 -0.96
C THR A 79 6.24 -1.60 -2.25
N ALA A 80 6.70 -0.38 -2.42
CA ALA A 80 6.50 0.39 -3.63
C ALA A 80 7.81 1.02 -4.10
N GLN A 81 7.90 1.26 -5.40
CA GLN A 81 8.90 2.10 -6.02
C GLN A 81 8.20 3.16 -6.86
N VAL A 82 8.45 4.43 -6.55
CA VAL A 82 7.96 5.57 -7.33
C VAL A 82 9.13 6.11 -8.14
N LYS A 83 9.00 6.10 -9.47
CA LYS A 83 10.02 6.60 -10.40
C LYS A 83 9.50 7.80 -11.17
N SER A 84 10.33 8.83 -11.28
CA SER A 84 10.06 10.02 -12.10
C SER A 84 11.33 10.57 -12.73
N LYS A 85 11.22 11.65 -13.49
CA LYS A 85 12.40 12.40 -13.97
C LYS A 85 13.24 13.02 -12.85
N LEU A 86 12.66 13.17 -11.65
CA LEU A 86 13.31 13.79 -10.49
C LEU A 86 14.08 12.78 -9.62
N GLY A 87 13.84 11.48 -9.80
CA GLY A 87 14.48 10.44 -9.00
C GLY A 87 13.62 9.21 -8.82
N VAL A 88 14.07 8.36 -7.90
CA VAL A 88 13.43 7.11 -7.51
C VAL A 88 13.28 7.10 -5.99
N GLU A 89 12.07 6.85 -5.52
CA GLU A 89 11.72 6.68 -4.11
C GLU A 89 11.28 5.23 -3.89
N ASN A 90 11.67 4.63 -2.77
CA ASN A 90 11.27 3.28 -2.40
C ASN A 90 10.56 3.33 -1.06
N ASP A 91 9.38 2.74 -1.00
CA ASP A 91 8.48 2.84 0.15
C ASP A 91 8.11 1.45 0.69
N HIS A 92 7.82 1.41 1.98
CA HIS A 92 6.92 0.46 2.59
C HIS A 92 5.48 0.85 2.29
N VAL A 93 4.64 -0.15 2.03
CA VAL A 93 3.23 0.03 1.72
C VAL A 93 2.39 -0.66 2.78
N ARG A 94 1.55 0.10 3.47
CA ARG A 94 0.56 -0.46 4.40
C ARG A 94 -0.83 -0.19 3.88
N GLY A 95 -1.63 -1.23 3.68
CA GLY A 95 -2.99 -1.12 3.22
C GLY A 95 -4.01 -1.54 4.26
N LEU A 96 -5.15 -0.87 4.26
CA LEU A 96 -6.30 -1.20 5.08
C LEU A 96 -7.53 -1.38 4.18
N LEU A 97 -8.23 -2.49 4.37
CA LEU A 97 -9.46 -2.83 3.66
C LEU A 97 -10.67 -2.34 4.46
N GLY A 98 -11.62 -1.71 3.76
CA GLY A 98 -12.82 -1.13 4.35
C GLY A 98 -13.96 -2.14 4.59
N THR A 99 -13.89 -3.31 3.97
CA THR A 99 -14.95 -4.33 3.99
C THR A 99 -14.40 -5.70 4.34
N LYS A 100 -15.29 -6.62 4.75
CA LYS A 100 -14.91 -8.01 5.07
C LYS A 100 -14.67 -8.87 3.84
N ASP A 101 -15.34 -8.57 2.72
CA ASP A 101 -15.05 -9.22 1.44
C ASP A 101 -13.68 -8.82 0.88
N GLY A 102 -13.13 -7.71 1.40
CA GLY A 102 -11.78 -7.25 1.15
C GLY A 102 -11.63 -6.44 -0.12
N HIS A 103 -12.68 -6.15 -0.90
CA HIS A 103 -12.57 -5.45 -2.19
C HIS A 103 -12.49 -3.93 -2.08
N GLN A 104 -13.01 -3.35 -0.99
CA GLN A 104 -12.90 -1.92 -0.74
C GLN A 104 -11.58 -1.62 -0.02
N ILE A 105 -10.82 -0.69 -0.57
CA ILE A 105 -9.60 -0.15 0.02
C ILE A 105 -9.96 1.14 0.76
N ASP A 106 -9.76 1.14 2.07
CA ASP A 106 -9.96 2.33 2.90
C ASP A 106 -8.74 3.25 2.85
N ARG A 107 -7.53 2.67 2.92
CA ARG A 107 -6.29 3.45 2.81
C ARG A 107 -5.13 2.60 2.35
N ILE A 108 -4.21 3.22 1.63
CA ILE A 108 -2.85 2.74 1.42
C ILE A 108 -1.92 3.85 1.87
N ASP A 109 -1.04 3.56 2.82
CA ASP A 109 0.00 4.47 3.32
C ASP A 109 1.34 4.11 2.65
N PHE A 110 2.04 5.14 2.17
CA PHE A 110 3.36 5.03 1.56
C PHE A 110 4.38 5.69 2.50
N THR A 111 5.25 4.86 3.07
CA THR A 111 6.29 5.32 4.00
C THR A 111 7.66 5.04 3.41
N PRO A 112 8.51 6.05 3.20
CA PRO A 112 9.85 5.84 2.67
C PRO A 112 10.64 4.82 3.47
N LYS A 113 11.34 3.92 2.77
CA LYS A 113 12.31 3.02 3.39
C LYS A 113 13.52 3.78 3.95
N ASP A 114 13.81 4.94 3.37
CA ASP A 114 14.93 5.79 3.72
C ASP A 114 14.50 7.25 3.55
N GLU A 115 14.19 7.92 4.65
CA GLU A 115 13.72 9.32 4.64
C GLU A 115 14.73 10.27 4.01
N SER A 116 16.03 9.91 4.00
CA SER A 116 17.08 10.72 3.37
C SER A 116 17.03 10.67 1.83
N LYS A 117 16.31 9.71 1.26
CA LYS A 117 16.15 9.50 -0.19
C LYS A 117 14.85 10.06 -0.76
N HIS A 118 14.11 10.85 0.02
CA HIS A 118 12.97 11.58 -0.48
C HIS A 118 13.31 12.40 -1.72
N ILE A 119 12.41 12.43 -2.70
CA ILE A 119 12.54 13.35 -3.82
C ILE A 119 12.20 14.76 -3.31
N LEU A 120 13.23 15.59 -3.17
CA LEU A 120 13.10 16.97 -2.69
C LEU A 120 12.46 17.88 -3.74
N GLU A 121 11.86 18.97 -3.28
CA GLU A 121 11.16 19.96 -4.12
C GLU A 121 10.09 19.30 -5.01
N SER A 122 9.40 18.28 -4.47
CA SER A 122 8.44 17.45 -5.18
C SER A 122 7.28 17.03 -4.28
N PHE A 123 6.13 16.75 -4.91
CA PHE A 123 4.98 16.13 -4.26
C PHE A 123 5.17 14.62 -4.23
N ASN A 124 5.58 14.08 -3.10
CA ASN A 124 5.79 12.64 -2.92
C ASN A 124 4.49 11.95 -2.58
N LEU A 125 4.37 10.68 -2.96
CA LEU A 125 3.18 9.87 -2.68
C LEU A 125 3.10 9.67 -1.16
N SER A 126 1.95 9.95 -0.55
CA SER A 126 1.81 9.86 0.90
C SER A 126 0.81 8.79 1.31
N ASN A 127 -0.41 8.88 0.81
CA ASN A 127 -1.45 7.89 1.09
C ASN A 127 -2.50 7.86 -0.03
N THR A 128 -3.56 7.08 0.17
CA THR A 128 -4.79 7.16 -0.62
C THR A 128 -5.94 7.67 0.21
N ALA A 129 -6.86 8.40 -0.43
CA ALA A 129 -8.16 8.69 0.14
C ALA A 129 -9.04 7.43 0.23
N PRO A 130 -10.00 7.38 1.17
CA PRO A 130 -10.98 6.30 1.27
C PRO A 130 -11.85 6.13 0.02
N GLY A 131 -12.33 4.90 -0.17
CA GLY A 131 -13.21 4.53 -1.27
C GLY A 131 -12.46 4.01 -2.50
N GLY A 132 -11.21 3.57 -2.32
CA GLY A 132 -10.53 2.77 -3.33
C GLY A 132 -11.19 1.41 -3.51
N VAL A 133 -10.97 0.79 -4.66
CA VAL A 133 -11.49 -0.55 -4.96
C VAL A 133 -10.44 -1.36 -5.70
N TRP A 134 -10.47 -2.67 -5.50
CA TRP A 134 -9.77 -3.59 -6.38
C TRP A 134 -10.71 -4.71 -6.84
N GLU A 135 -10.58 -5.06 -8.11
CA GLU A 135 -11.39 -6.08 -8.75
C GLU A 135 -10.57 -6.71 -9.88
N GLY A 136 -10.44 -8.05 -9.86
CA GLY A 136 -9.58 -8.76 -10.78
C GLY A 136 -8.14 -8.21 -10.83
N ASP A 137 -7.74 -7.74 -12.01
CA ASP A 137 -6.38 -7.27 -12.31
C ASP A 137 -6.24 -5.74 -12.22
N GLU A 138 -7.15 -5.04 -11.53
CA GLU A 138 -7.12 -3.58 -11.40
C GLU A 138 -7.33 -3.09 -9.97
N ILE A 139 -6.52 -2.10 -9.55
CA ILE A 139 -6.71 -1.30 -8.34
C ILE A 139 -7.00 0.14 -8.76
N LYS A 140 -8.12 0.71 -8.29
CA LYS A 140 -8.48 2.12 -8.46
C LYS A 140 -8.43 2.83 -7.12
N VAL A 141 -7.55 3.81 -6.98
CA VAL A 141 -7.40 4.60 -5.75
C VAL A 141 -7.21 6.07 -6.07
N SER A 142 -7.71 6.94 -5.20
CA SER A 142 -7.37 8.37 -5.26
C SER A 142 -6.17 8.63 -4.36
N VAL A 143 -5.03 9.02 -4.94
CA VAL A 143 -3.79 9.27 -4.19
C VAL A 143 -3.72 10.71 -3.67
N GLU A 144 -3.11 10.86 -2.51
CA GLU A 144 -2.77 12.14 -1.89
C GLU A 144 -1.24 12.28 -1.75
N PHE A 145 -0.79 13.53 -1.68
CA PHE A 145 0.63 13.87 -1.78
C PHE A 145 1.12 14.70 -0.60
N ALA A 146 2.39 14.52 -0.24
CA ALA A 146 3.12 15.37 0.67
C ALA A 146 4.23 16.11 -0.07
N TYR A 147 4.21 17.45 -0.03
CA TYR A 147 5.29 18.24 -0.63
C TYR A 147 6.52 18.24 0.28
N ARG A 148 7.68 17.88 -0.29
CA ARG A 148 8.98 17.96 0.38
C ARG A 148 9.73 19.19 -0.10
N THR A 149 10.18 20.02 0.83
CA THR A 149 11.00 21.20 0.52
C THR A 149 12.44 20.79 0.17
N LYS A 150 13.25 21.77 -0.23
CA LYS A 150 14.69 21.61 -0.44
C LYS A 150 15.46 21.12 0.79
N THR A 151 14.95 21.37 2.00
CA THR A 151 15.57 20.91 3.25
C THR A 151 15.06 19.55 3.70
N GLY A 152 14.12 18.93 2.97
CA GLY A 152 13.49 17.65 3.32
C GLY A 152 12.28 17.78 4.24
N SER A 153 11.97 18.98 4.75
CA SER A 153 10.77 19.17 5.56
C SER A 153 9.50 18.99 4.73
N ALA A 154 8.45 18.44 5.36
CA ALA A 154 7.11 18.52 4.80
C ALA A 154 6.64 19.99 4.85
N PHE A 155 6.03 20.46 3.77
CA PHE A 155 5.43 21.79 3.72
C PHE A 155 4.01 21.71 3.19
N TRP A 156 3.17 22.63 3.69
CA TRP A 156 1.77 22.70 3.37
C TRP A 156 1.34 24.16 3.28
N ASP A 157 0.64 24.51 2.19
CA ASP A 157 -0.04 25.80 2.05
C ASP A 157 -1.52 25.55 1.82
N SER A 158 -2.36 25.98 2.77
CA SER A 158 -3.81 25.83 2.65
C SER A 158 -4.40 26.74 1.59
N SER A 159 -3.75 27.82 1.19
CA SER A 159 -4.24 28.75 0.17
C SER A 159 -3.98 28.28 -1.26
N ASP A 160 -2.99 27.40 -1.48
CA ASP A 160 -2.68 26.83 -2.79
C ASP A 160 -3.44 25.50 -3.01
N PRO A 161 -4.32 25.40 -4.03
CA PRO A 161 -5.11 24.21 -4.29
C PRO A 161 -4.27 22.96 -4.61
N LYS A 162 -3.01 23.10 -5.06
CA LYS A 162 -2.13 21.97 -5.36
C LYS A 162 -1.91 21.05 -4.16
N TYR A 163 -1.87 21.62 -2.96
CA TYR A 163 -1.67 20.85 -1.73
C TYR A 163 -2.88 19.98 -1.39
N ARG A 164 -4.07 20.29 -1.91
CA ARG A 164 -5.30 19.52 -1.66
C ARG A 164 -5.70 18.62 -2.82
N GLN A 165 -4.91 18.57 -3.88
CA GLN A 165 -5.25 17.83 -5.08
C GLN A 165 -5.15 16.32 -4.83
N LYS A 166 -6.23 15.60 -5.16
CA LYS A 166 -6.27 14.14 -5.22
C LYS A 166 -6.23 13.71 -6.68
N VAL A 167 -5.51 12.64 -6.97
CA VAL A 167 -5.35 12.14 -8.34
C VAL A 167 -5.83 10.70 -8.40
N LEU A 168 -6.71 10.39 -9.35
CA LEU A 168 -7.08 9.01 -9.61
C LEU A 168 -5.88 8.27 -10.20
N MET A 169 -5.47 7.20 -9.53
CA MET A 169 -4.44 6.28 -9.98
C MET A 169 -5.08 4.92 -10.20
N ILE A 170 -4.76 4.34 -11.36
CA ILE A 170 -5.17 2.99 -11.73
C ILE A 170 -3.90 2.14 -11.80
N LEU A 171 -3.87 1.05 -11.05
CA LEU A 171 -2.80 0.07 -11.12
C LEU A 171 -3.33 -1.20 -11.77
N HIS A 172 -2.53 -1.77 -12.64
CA HIS A 172 -2.79 -3.05 -13.28
C HIS A 172 -1.87 -4.11 -12.71
N ARG A 173 -2.39 -5.33 -12.57
CA ARG A 173 -1.58 -6.47 -12.16
C ARG A 173 -0.51 -6.74 -13.21
N VAL A 174 0.73 -6.88 -12.76
CA VAL A 174 1.82 -7.33 -13.61
C VAL A 174 1.65 -8.84 -13.80
N GLN A 175 1.04 -9.24 -14.91
CA GLN A 175 0.97 -10.65 -15.28
C GLN A 175 2.40 -11.14 -15.57
N GLY A 176 2.84 -12.16 -14.84
CA GLY A 176 4.15 -12.76 -15.05
C GLY A 176 4.27 -13.33 -16.47
N GLN A 177 5.39 -12.99 -17.13
CA GLN A 177 5.93 -13.75 -18.25
C GLN A 177 6.22 -15.20 -17.86
#